data_AF-A0AAJ1AIU2-F1
#
_entry.id   AF-A0AAJ1AIU2-F1
#
_cell.length_a   1.000
_cell.length_b   1.000
_cell.length_c   1.000
_cell.angle_alpha   90.00
_cell.angle_beta   90.00
_cell.angle_gamma   90.00
#
_symmetry.space_group_name_H-M   'P 1'
#
loop_
_entity.id
_entity.type
_entity.pdbx_description
1 polymer ?
#
loop_
_entity_poly.entity_id
_entity_poly.type
_entity_poly.pdbx_seq_one_letter_code
_entity_poly.pdbx_strand_id
1 'polypeptide(L)'
;MALTASFEGIALQDLTQVRRIDPMLRQIVEAVSEGRVRAHLEALIRPRDPYAGYTSMEAAADFIAETLRRCSLHLVEERFRCEGRWYRNVIASQPGSCRDGQVLIVAHYDTVPNSPGADDNASGVAGLLEVAGVLARYRFKHDLVFIAFALEEYGNPGSLYYVERAKACDAAIRGVFDLEMIGYLGQTQAVPPGIQAPAVGDFIGVVGNRRSEELVSLFKETAAMVVPSLPVQALVVEGNGENLPLVRQSDHTPFWEAGYPAVMITDTAFLRNPHYHLPSDTLDTLNLPFLRQVTAATAASAALLAGFA
;
A
#
# COMPACT_ATOMS: atom_id res chain seq x y z
N MET A 1 20.89 -27.46 15.27
CA MET A 1 20.92 -27.24 13.81
C MET A 1 20.24 -25.91 13.55
N ALA A 2 21.04 -24.85 13.47
CA ALA A 2 20.56 -23.51 13.14
C ALA A 2 20.57 -23.36 11.62
N LEU A 3 19.41 -23.08 11.03
CA LEU A 3 19.27 -22.76 9.61
C LEU A 3 19.83 -21.36 9.37
N THR A 4 21.03 -21.31 8.81
CA THR A 4 21.55 -20.12 8.13
C THR A 4 20.86 -20.03 6.77
N ALA A 5 19.86 -19.17 6.65
CA ALA A 5 19.41 -18.70 5.34
C ALA A 5 20.45 -17.68 4.85
N SER A 6 21.20 -18.07 3.82
CA SER A 6 22.17 -17.24 3.13
C SER A 6 21.45 -16.23 2.24
N PHE A 7 21.58 -14.95 2.57
CA PHE A 7 21.42 -13.86 1.60
C PHE A 7 22.57 -13.96 0.58
N GLU A 8 22.35 -14.71 -0.50
CA GLU A 8 23.24 -14.67 -1.66
C GLU A 8 23.06 -13.31 -2.36
N GLY A 9 24.00 -12.39 -2.13
CA GLY A 9 24.02 -11.10 -2.83
C GLY A 9 24.80 -9.97 -2.15
N ILE A 10 25.30 -10.18 -0.93
CA ILE A 10 25.95 -9.12 -0.14
C ILE A 10 27.41 -9.51 0.06
N ALA A 11 28.31 -8.95 -0.75
CA ALA A 11 29.75 -9.14 -0.62
C ALA A 11 30.22 -8.78 0.80
N LEU A 12 31.34 -9.33 1.29
CA LEU A 12 31.84 -9.10 2.67
C LEU A 12 31.99 -7.63 3.12
N GLN A 13 32.00 -6.66 2.19
CA GLN A 13 31.95 -5.22 2.47
C GLN A 13 30.58 -4.71 2.96
N ASP A 14 29.52 -5.49 2.74
CA ASP A 14 28.12 -5.09 2.83
C ASP A 14 27.46 -5.55 4.14
N LEU A 15 28.11 -6.44 4.91
CA LEU A 15 27.75 -6.73 6.31
C LEU A 15 27.79 -5.48 7.21
N THR A 16 28.64 -4.51 6.89
CA THR A 16 28.70 -3.24 7.63
C THR A 16 27.53 -2.31 7.29
N GLN A 17 27.05 -2.33 6.04
CA GLN A 17 25.86 -1.58 5.63
C GLN A 17 24.60 -2.21 6.22
N VAL A 18 24.45 -3.54 6.12
CA VAL A 18 23.34 -4.27 6.73
C VAL A 18 23.25 -3.99 8.24
N ARG A 19 24.37 -4.00 8.96
CA ARG A 19 24.42 -3.64 10.39
C ARG A 19 24.06 -2.18 10.69
N ARG A 20 24.22 -1.25 9.75
CA ARG A 20 23.82 0.17 9.91
C ARG A 20 22.36 0.39 9.54
N ILE A 21 21.88 -0.33 8.53
CA ILE A 21 20.50 -0.27 8.05
C ILE A 21 19.55 -0.87 9.08
N ASP A 22 19.90 -2.00 9.70
CA ASP A 22 19.05 -2.66 10.71
C ASP A 22 18.58 -1.70 11.84
N PRO A 23 19.46 -0.91 12.51
CA PRO A 23 19.01 0.12 13.46
C PRO A 23 18.04 1.16 12.89
N MET A 24 18.25 1.62 11.65
CA MET A 24 17.35 2.61 11.03
C MET A 24 15.99 1.99 10.70
N LEU A 25 15.97 0.75 10.21
CA LEU A 25 14.73 0.02 9.95
C LEU A 25 13.96 -0.25 11.24
N ARG A 26 14.64 -0.61 12.33
CA ARG A 26 14.00 -0.74 13.65
C ARG A 26 13.40 0.58 14.12
N GLN A 27 14.09 1.70 13.95
CA GLN A 27 13.54 3.02 14.28
C GLN A 27 12.31 3.35 13.44
N ILE A 28 12.32 3.03 12.14
CA ILE A 28 11.15 3.20 11.26
C ILE A 28 9.99 2.34 11.77
N VAL A 29 10.24 1.06 12.03
CA VAL A 29 9.22 0.14 12.55
C VAL A 29 8.67 0.66 13.86
N GLU A 30 9.51 1.02 14.85
CA GLU A 30 9.11 1.54 16.16
C GLU A 30 8.35 2.87 16.07
N ALA A 31 8.68 3.70 15.08
CA ALA A 31 8.01 4.98 14.87
C ALA A 31 6.56 4.80 14.43
N VAL A 32 6.20 3.71 13.74
CA VAL A 32 4.81 3.44 13.31
C VAL A 32 3.90 3.25 14.54
N SER A 33 2.89 4.12 14.63
CA SER A 33 2.02 4.27 15.81
C SER A 33 0.60 3.79 15.53
N GLU A 34 0.16 2.80 16.30
CA GLU A 34 -1.25 2.35 16.30
C GLU A 34 -2.22 3.49 16.60
N GLY A 35 -1.86 4.40 17.52
CA GLY A 35 -2.69 5.54 17.89
C GLY A 35 -2.89 6.55 16.75
N ARG A 36 -1.86 6.79 15.93
CA ARG A 36 -2.00 7.66 14.74
C ARG A 36 -2.79 6.99 13.63
N VAL A 37 -2.53 5.71 13.38
CA VAL A 37 -3.34 4.89 12.44
C VAL A 37 -4.81 4.92 12.83
N ARG A 38 -5.15 4.71 14.11
CA ARG A 38 -6.52 4.84 14.63
C ARG A 38 -7.10 6.23 14.38
N ALA A 39 -6.35 7.30 14.65
CA ALA A 39 -6.84 8.66 14.43
C ALA A 39 -7.09 8.96 12.94
N HIS A 40 -6.28 8.41 12.03
CA HIS A 40 -6.53 8.50 10.59
C HIS A 40 -7.82 7.76 10.20
N LEU A 41 -8.02 6.54 10.71
CA LEU A 41 -9.24 5.77 10.50
C LEU A 41 -10.49 6.53 11.00
N GLU A 42 -10.46 7.04 12.22
CA GLU A 42 -11.58 7.81 12.80
C GLU A 42 -11.95 9.06 11.97
N ALA A 43 -10.96 9.67 11.31
CA ALA A 43 -11.22 10.79 10.41
C ALA A 43 -11.82 10.36 9.07
N LEU A 44 -11.39 9.21 8.54
CA LEU A 44 -11.75 8.72 7.21
C LEU A 44 -13.06 7.94 7.18
N ILE A 45 -13.35 7.11 8.19
CA ILE A 45 -14.48 6.18 8.20
C ILE A 45 -15.81 6.90 8.15
N ARG A 46 -16.46 6.81 6.99
CA ARG A 46 -17.79 7.31 6.64
C ARG A 46 -18.05 6.89 5.19
N PRO A 47 -19.31 6.86 4.70
CA PRO A 47 -19.56 6.67 3.28
C PRO A 47 -18.88 7.75 2.44
N ARG A 48 -18.00 7.33 1.52
CA ARG A 48 -17.24 8.17 0.58
C ARG A 48 -17.53 7.81 -0.88
N ASP A 49 -18.72 7.27 -1.12
CA ASP A 49 -19.19 6.95 -2.47
C ASP A 49 -19.18 8.18 -3.39
N PRO A 50 -18.61 8.11 -4.60
CA PRO A 50 -18.49 9.26 -5.49
C PRO A 50 -19.83 9.81 -6.01
N TYR A 51 -20.92 9.04 -5.96
CA TYR A 51 -22.22 9.44 -6.49
C TYR A 51 -23.19 9.90 -5.39
N ALA A 52 -23.32 9.12 -4.31
CA ALA A 52 -24.16 9.39 -3.16
C ALA A 52 -23.45 10.17 -2.04
N GLY A 53 -22.12 10.07 -1.96
CA GLY A 53 -21.28 10.61 -0.89
C GLY A 53 -20.19 11.57 -1.35
N TYR A 54 -20.35 12.23 -2.51
CA TYR A 54 -19.29 13.07 -3.12
C TYR A 54 -18.68 14.11 -2.17
N THR A 55 -19.50 14.79 -1.36
CA THR A 55 -19.00 15.76 -0.37
C THR A 55 -18.11 15.09 0.68
N SER A 56 -18.46 13.89 1.12
CA SER A 56 -17.65 13.11 2.07
C SER A 56 -16.35 12.62 1.44
N MET A 57 -16.40 12.21 0.17
CA MET A 57 -15.23 11.83 -0.61
C MET A 57 -14.26 13.02 -0.75
N GLU A 58 -14.76 14.22 -1.10
CA GLU A 58 -13.94 15.42 -1.18
C GLU A 58 -13.38 15.83 0.19
N ALA A 59 -14.15 15.68 1.27
CA ALA A 59 -13.66 15.92 2.63
C ALA A 59 -12.54 14.94 3.03
N ALA A 60 -12.60 13.68 2.57
CA ALA A 60 -11.53 12.72 2.75
C ALA A 60 -10.27 13.14 1.97
N ALA A 61 -10.41 13.57 0.71
CA ALA A 61 -9.30 14.09 -0.07
C ALA A 61 -8.65 15.33 0.59
N ASP A 62 -9.44 16.25 1.14
CA ASP A 62 -8.92 17.41 1.90
C ASP A 62 -8.16 16.98 3.15
N PHE A 63 -8.68 16.00 3.90
CA PHE A 63 -8.01 15.46 5.08
C PHE A 63 -6.66 14.80 4.74
N ILE A 64 -6.63 14.00 3.67
CA ILE A 64 -5.41 13.34 3.17
C ILE A 64 -4.39 14.40 2.76
N ALA A 65 -4.81 15.36 1.94
CA ALA A 65 -3.96 16.46 1.45
C ALA A 65 -3.34 17.26 2.59
N GLU A 66 -4.14 17.63 3.60
CA GLU A 66 -3.66 18.41 4.74
C GLU A 66 -2.76 17.58 5.67
N THR A 67 -3.02 16.28 5.81
CA THR A 67 -2.13 15.40 6.57
C THR A 67 -0.78 15.24 5.88
N LEU A 68 -0.74 15.01 4.58
CA LEU A 68 0.50 14.92 3.81
C LEU A 68 1.26 16.25 3.75
N ARG A 69 0.57 17.39 3.66
CA ARG A 69 1.18 18.73 3.73
C ARG A 69 1.92 18.94 5.05
N ARG A 70 1.35 18.48 6.17
CA ARG A 70 1.99 18.59 7.50
C ARG A 70 3.27 17.77 7.63
N CYS A 71 3.49 16.78 6.76
CA CYS A 71 4.76 16.04 6.66
C CYS A 71 5.85 16.80 5.88
N SER A 72 5.63 18.05 5.48
CA SER A 72 6.56 18.84 4.65
C SER A 72 6.86 18.21 3.28
N LEU A 73 5.90 17.45 2.75
CA LEU A 73 5.97 16.85 1.41
C LEU A 73 5.50 17.84 0.35
N HIS A 74 5.99 17.68 -0.87
CA HIS A 74 5.52 18.46 -2.01
C HIS A 74 4.18 17.87 -2.50
N LEU A 75 3.08 18.61 -2.27
CA LEU A 75 1.72 18.19 -2.58
C LEU A 75 1.27 18.65 -3.98
N VAL A 76 0.65 17.75 -4.72
CA VAL A 76 -0.02 17.97 -6.01
C VAL A 76 -1.41 17.34 -5.96
N GLU A 77 -2.44 18.10 -6.31
CA GLU A 77 -3.77 17.56 -6.58
C GLU A 77 -3.92 17.36 -8.09
N GLU A 78 -3.90 16.11 -8.53
CA GLU A 78 -4.05 15.76 -9.93
C GLU A 78 -5.52 15.59 -10.26
N ARG A 79 -6.09 16.55 -11.00
CA ARG A 79 -7.51 16.55 -11.36
C ARG A 79 -7.77 15.88 -12.71
N PHE A 80 -8.84 15.09 -12.75
CA PHE A 80 -9.33 14.43 -13.96
C PHE A 80 -10.86 14.42 -14.01
N ARG A 81 -11.43 14.17 -15.19
CA ARG A 81 -12.88 14.06 -15.37
C ARG A 81 -13.29 12.61 -15.57
N CYS A 82 -14.33 12.18 -14.85
CA CYS A 82 -15.00 10.92 -15.07
C CYS A 82 -16.52 11.17 -15.06
N GLU A 83 -17.23 10.61 -16.04
CA GLU A 83 -18.69 10.77 -16.21
C GLU A 83 -19.20 12.22 -16.09
N GLY A 84 -18.41 13.17 -16.60
CA GLY A 84 -18.75 14.59 -16.60
C GLY A 84 -18.46 15.34 -15.28
N ARG A 85 -18.08 14.67 -14.20
CA ARG A 85 -17.68 15.26 -12.91
C ARG A 85 -16.15 15.33 -12.75
N TRP A 86 -15.67 16.25 -11.92
CA TRP A 86 -14.25 16.38 -11.56
C TRP A 86 -13.93 15.57 -10.30
N TYR A 87 -12.81 14.86 -10.36
CA TYR A 87 -12.22 14.11 -9.25
C TYR A 87 -10.74 14.47 -9.15
N ARG A 88 -10.07 14.07 -8.06
CA ARG A 88 -8.64 14.33 -7.87
C ARG A 88 -7.91 13.16 -7.23
N ASN A 89 -6.74 12.81 -7.76
CA ASN A 89 -5.77 12.05 -6.99
C ASN A 89 -5.01 13.02 -6.08
N VAL A 90 -4.72 12.60 -4.85
CA VAL A 90 -3.91 13.38 -3.90
C VAL A 90 -2.51 12.79 -3.89
N ILE A 91 -1.54 13.54 -4.42
CA ILE A 91 -0.16 13.08 -4.61
C ILE A 91 0.76 13.91 -3.73
N ALA A 92 1.60 13.27 -2.92
CA ALA A 92 2.65 13.95 -2.16
C ALA A 92 3.99 13.28 -2.41
N SER A 93 5.03 14.06 -2.67
CA SER A 93 6.36 13.53 -2.98
C SER A 93 7.45 14.10 -2.08
N GLN A 94 8.39 13.25 -1.70
CA GLN A 94 9.68 13.62 -1.13
C GLN A 94 10.78 13.38 -2.17
N PRO A 95 11.47 14.43 -2.66
CA PRO A 95 12.58 14.25 -3.57
C PRO A 95 13.74 13.47 -2.94
N GLY A 96 14.30 12.54 -3.71
CA GLY A 96 15.52 11.82 -3.38
C GLY A 96 16.79 12.62 -3.71
N SER A 97 17.95 12.09 -3.31
CA SER A 97 19.27 12.65 -3.64
C SER A 97 19.72 12.36 -5.08
N CYS A 98 19.21 11.29 -5.69
CA CYS A 98 19.35 11.00 -7.12
C CYS A 98 17.97 10.92 -7.77
N ARG A 99 17.76 11.68 -8.85
CA ARG A 99 16.47 11.77 -9.55
C ARG A 99 16.29 10.68 -10.61
N ASP A 100 16.72 9.46 -10.30
CA ASP A 100 16.80 8.32 -11.24
C ASP A 100 15.74 7.23 -10.97
N GLY A 101 14.81 7.47 -10.05
CA GLY A 101 13.70 6.57 -9.79
C GLY A 101 12.78 7.03 -8.67
N GLN A 102 11.59 6.44 -8.62
CA GLN A 102 10.57 6.72 -7.62
C GLN A 102 10.02 5.42 -7.01
N VAL A 103 9.76 5.45 -5.71
CA VAL A 103 9.07 4.39 -4.97
C VAL A 103 7.71 4.91 -4.53
N LEU A 104 6.66 4.21 -4.91
CA LEU A 104 5.28 4.63 -4.70
C LEU A 104 4.63 3.84 -3.57
N ILE A 105 3.88 4.52 -2.72
CA ILE A 105 2.94 3.93 -1.76
C ILE A 105 1.57 4.48 -2.11
N VAL A 106 0.62 3.60 -2.40
CA VAL A 106 -0.69 3.97 -2.94
C VAL A 106 -1.82 3.29 -2.20
N ALA A 107 -3.01 3.91 -2.22
CA ALA A 107 -4.27 3.38 -1.73
C ALA A 107 -5.41 4.18 -2.37
N HIS A 108 -6.63 3.63 -2.46
CA HIS A 108 -7.80 4.43 -2.87
C HIS A 108 -8.58 4.97 -1.67
N TYR A 109 -9.30 6.06 -1.88
CA TYR A 109 -10.02 6.75 -0.79
C TYR A 109 -11.54 6.84 -0.97
N ASP A 110 -12.07 6.37 -2.09
CA ASP A 110 -13.51 6.20 -2.27
C ASP A 110 -14.06 4.95 -1.56
N THR A 111 -15.38 4.76 -1.62
CA THR A 111 -16.09 3.57 -1.17
C THR A 111 -17.23 3.27 -2.14
N VAL A 112 -17.90 2.14 -1.96
CA VAL A 112 -19.22 1.88 -2.54
C VAL A 112 -20.39 2.51 -1.75
N PRO A 113 -21.62 2.53 -2.29
CA PRO A 113 -22.79 3.06 -1.59
C PRO A 113 -23.07 2.37 -0.25
N ASN A 114 -23.36 3.16 0.78
CA ASN A 114 -23.70 2.72 2.15
C ASN A 114 -22.60 2.02 2.95
N SER A 115 -21.39 1.83 2.41
CA SER A 115 -20.24 1.32 3.18
C SER A 115 -19.49 2.48 3.85
N PRO A 116 -19.19 2.42 5.17
CA PRO A 116 -18.27 3.36 5.82
C PRO A 116 -16.81 3.20 5.37
N GLY A 117 -16.47 2.04 4.81
CA GLY A 117 -15.18 1.74 4.21
C GLY A 117 -14.02 1.80 5.20
N ALA A 118 -14.13 1.05 6.31
CA ALA A 118 -13.12 1.01 7.35
C ALA A 118 -11.92 0.17 6.94
N ASP A 119 -12.15 -1.07 6.54
CA ASP A 119 -11.12 -1.89 5.93
C ASP A 119 -10.90 -1.48 4.48
N ASP A 120 -12.00 -1.19 3.76
CA ASP A 120 -12.04 -0.91 2.33
C ASP A 120 -12.43 0.55 2.02
N ASN A 121 -11.49 1.48 1.83
CA ASN A 121 -10.05 1.29 2.03
C ASN A 121 -9.44 2.37 2.94
N ALA A 122 -10.16 2.75 4.00
CA ALA A 122 -9.60 3.65 5.00
C ALA A 122 -8.38 3.03 5.71
N SER A 123 -8.29 1.69 5.81
CA SER A 123 -7.13 0.99 6.34
C SER A 123 -5.87 1.23 5.51
N GLY A 124 -5.95 1.11 4.17
CA GLY A 124 -4.87 1.41 3.25
C GLY A 124 -4.46 2.88 3.27
N VAL A 125 -5.43 3.80 3.26
CA VAL A 125 -5.16 5.23 3.37
C VAL A 125 -4.51 5.60 4.71
N ALA A 126 -4.98 5.02 5.83
CA ALA A 126 -4.37 5.24 7.14
C ALA A 126 -2.93 4.72 7.19
N GLY A 127 -2.66 3.55 6.59
CA GLY A 127 -1.32 3.02 6.39
C GLY A 127 -0.44 3.96 5.57
N LEU A 128 -0.93 4.44 4.42
CA LEU A 128 -0.22 5.39 3.56
C LEU A 128 0.16 6.67 4.31
N LEU A 129 -0.78 7.28 5.03
CA LEU A 129 -0.54 8.51 5.79
C LEU A 129 0.50 8.32 6.90
N GLU A 130 0.46 7.18 7.60
CA GLU A 130 1.41 6.86 8.65
C GLU A 130 2.81 6.57 8.09
N VAL A 131 2.90 5.82 6.98
CA VAL A 131 4.18 5.60 6.27
C VAL A 131 4.76 6.95 5.83
N ALA A 132 3.94 7.85 5.26
CA ALA A 132 4.38 9.18 4.84
C ALA A 132 4.94 9.99 6.01
N GLY A 133 4.25 10.01 7.16
CA GLY A 133 4.70 10.71 8.36
C GLY A 133 6.00 10.17 8.94
N VAL A 134 6.21 8.85 8.89
CA VAL A 134 7.44 8.21 9.38
C VAL A 134 8.60 8.45 8.42
N LEU A 135 8.42 8.18 7.12
CA LEU A 135 9.51 8.23 6.14
C LEU A 135 9.96 9.66 5.80
N ALA A 136 9.08 10.65 5.90
CA ALA A 136 9.42 12.06 5.66
C ALA A 136 10.57 12.59 6.54
N ARG A 137 10.87 11.90 7.65
CA ARG A 137 11.93 12.23 8.61
C ARG A 137 13.32 11.78 8.14
N TYR A 138 13.41 10.98 7.10
CA TYR A 138 14.64 10.40 6.57
C TYR A 138 15.02 11.03 5.23
N ARG A 139 16.19 10.66 4.71
CA ARG A 139 16.65 11.04 3.37
C ARG A 139 16.95 9.77 2.58
N PHE A 140 16.54 9.79 1.33
CA PHE A 140 16.63 8.65 0.42
C PHE A 140 17.33 9.02 -0.87
N LYS A 141 17.79 8.00 -1.58
CA LYS A 141 18.39 8.11 -2.90
C LYS A 141 17.30 8.42 -3.91
N HIS A 142 16.26 7.60 -3.95
CA HIS A 142 15.14 7.74 -4.87
C HIS A 142 14.00 8.57 -4.27
N ASP A 143 13.13 9.09 -5.14
CA ASP A 143 11.93 9.81 -4.67
C ASP A 143 10.99 8.85 -3.95
N LEU A 144 10.35 9.34 -2.88
CA LEU A 144 9.16 8.69 -2.31
C LEU A 144 7.92 9.44 -2.77
N VAL A 145 6.93 8.71 -3.27
CA VAL A 145 5.66 9.28 -3.75
C VAL A 145 4.50 8.55 -3.07
N PHE A 146 3.62 9.32 -2.46
CA PHE A 146 2.42 8.84 -1.76
C PHE A 146 1.20 9.29 -2.55
N ILE A 147 0.33 8.35 -2.93
CA ILE A 147 -0.82 8.66 -3.80
C ILE A 147 -2.09 8.07 -3.22
N ALA A 148 -3.08 8.92 -2.95
CA ALA A 148 -4.44 8.49 -2.70
C ALA A 148 -5.25 8.61 -4.00
N PHE A 149 -5.71 7.47 -4.52
CA PHE A 149 -6.46 7.39 -5.78
C PHE A 149 -7.96 7.53 -5.56
N ALA A 150 -8.60 8.20 -6.53
CA ALA A 150 -10.05 8.30 -6.59
C ALA A 150 -10.63 7.25 -7.54
N LEU A 151 -11.80 6.71 -7.19
CA LEU A 151 -12.66 5.89 -8.04
C LEU A 151 -12.17 4.45 -8.32
N GLU A 152 -11.40 3.85 -7.40
CA GLU A 152 -10.97 2.44 -7.58
C GLU A 152 -12.18 1.54 -7.83
N GLU A 153 -13.19 1.69 -6.99
CA GLU A 153 -14.43 0.89 -6.93
C GLU A 153 -15.27 0.95 -8.21
N TYR A 154 -14.92 1.89 -9.09
CA TYR A 154 -15.57 2.17 -10.35
C TYR A 154 -14.67 1.85 -11.55
N GLY A 155 -13.70 0.96 -11.35
CA GLY A 155 -12.80 0.47 -12.40
C GLY A 155 -11.50 1.26 -12.52
N ASN A 156 -10.97 1.76 -11.41
CA ASN A 156 -9.64 2.38 -11.33
C ASN A 156 -9.39 3.65 -12.20
N PRO A 157 -10.34 4.57 -12.49
CA PRO A 157 -10.05 5.77 -13.30
C PRO A 157 -8.93 6.66 -12.75
N GLY A 158 -8.79 6.79 -11.43
CA GLY A 158 -7.75 7.61 -10.80
C GLY A 158 -6.34 7.09 -11.09
N SER A 159 -6.07 5.82 -10.80
CA SER A 159 -4.78 5.20 -11.06
C SER A 159 -4.50 5.04 -12.55
N LEU A 160 -5.51 4.73 -13.38
CA LEU A 160 -5.37 4.74 -14.84
C LEU A 160 -4.88 6.10 -15.35
N TYR A 161 -5.51 7.20 -14.91
CA TYR A 161 -5.11 8.55 -15.32
C TYR A 161 -3.67 8.89 -14.91
N TYR A 162 -3.28 8.54 -13.68
CA TYR A 162 -1.91 8.74 -13.21
C TYR A 162 -0.90 7.94 -14.05
N VAL A 163 -1.18 6.66 -14.29
CA VAL A 163 -0.28 5.74 -15.00
C VAL A 163 -0.11 6.11 -16.46
N GLU A 164 -1.18 6.56 -17.14
CA GLU A 164 -1.09 7.08 -18.51
C GLU A 164 -0.13 8.26 -18.61
N ARG A 165 -0.20 9.19 -17.64
CA ARG A 165 0.73 10.33 -17.56
C ARG A 165 2.15 9.89 -17.21
N ALA A 166 2.31 8.96 -16.28
CA ALA A 166 3.61 8.42 -15.90
C ALA A 166 4.30 7.78 -17.13
N LYS A 167 3.57 6.98 -17.91
CA LYS A 167 4.05 6.42 -19.18
C LYS A 167 4.40 7.50 -20.20
N ALA A 168 3.56 8.51 -20.37
CA ALA A 168 3.80 9.60 -21.32
C ALA A 168 5.07 10.40 -20.98
N CYS A 169 5.44 10.45 -19.71
CA CYS A 169 6.64 11.12 -19.21
C CYS A 169 7.86 10.19 -19.06
N ASP A 170 7.78 8.93 -19.47
CA ASP A 170 8.82 7.91 -19.26
C ASP A 170 9.28 7.83 -17.79
N ALA A 171 8.32 7.91 -16.86
CA ALA A 171 8.60 7.93 -15.43
C ALA A 171 9.29 6.64 -14.98
N ALA A 172 10.43 6.78 -14.30
CA ALA A 172 11.18 5.67 -13.73
C ALA A 172 10.57 5.24 -12.38
N ILE A 173 9.65 4.28 -12.40
CA ILE A 173 9.02 3.72 -11.19
C ILE A 173 9.74 2.42 -10.81
N ARG A 174 10.37 2.40 -9.64
CA ARG A 174 11.13 1.25 -9.12
C ARG A 174 10.24 0.18 -8.49
N GLY A 175 9.10 0.60 -7.95
CA GLY A 175 8.15 -0.28 -7.29
C GLY A 175 6.97 0.50 -6.74
N VAL A 176 5.81 -0.15 -6.73
CA VAL A 176 4.56 0.37 -6.15
C VAL A 176 4.10 -0.59 -5.06
N PHE A 177 3.86 -0.06 -3.87
CA PHE A 177 3.19 -0.76 -2.77
C PHE A 177 1.75 -0.26 -2.72
N ASP A 178 0.83 -1.06 -3.24
CA ASP A 178 -0.60 -0.80 -3.26
C ASP A 178 -1.24 -1.41 -2.01
N LEU A 179 -1.76 -0.55 -1.13
CA LEU A 179 -2.37 -0.93 0.14
C LEU A 179 -3.87 -1.10 -0.06
N GLU A 180 -4.33 -2.35 -0.13
CA GLU A 180 -5.69 -2.73 -0.48
C GLU A 180 -6.28 -3.62 0.61
N MET A 181 -7.02 -3.03 1.54
CA MET A 181 -7.57 -3.70 2.73
C MET A 181 -6.47 -4.38 3.57
N ILE A 182 -6.00 -3.73 4.61
CA ILE A 182 -4.83 -4.17 5.39
C ILE A 182 -5.13 -4.32 6.88
N GLY A 183 -6.42 -4.34 7.27
CA GLY A 183 -6.85 -4.23 8.65
C GLY A 183 -7.57 -5.45 9.21
N TYR A 184 -8.03 -6.40 8.40
CA TYR A 184 -8.90 -7.48 8.85
C TYR A 184 -8.20 -8.83 9.06
N LEU A 185 -8.51 -9.47 10.19
CA LEU A 185 -8.16 -10.86 10.47
C LEU A 185 -9.42 -11.73 10.50
N GLY A 186 -9.35 -12.87 9.83
CA GLY A 186 -10.44 -13.84 9.77
C GLY A 186 -10.06 -15.18 10.39
N GLN A 187 -11.00 -15.83 11.07
CA GLN A 187 -10.81 -17.23 11.53
C GLN A 187 -10.78 -18.22 10.37
N THR A 188 -11.33 -17.84 9.22
CA THR A 188 -11.36 -18.62 7.99
C THR A 188 -11.29 -17.69 6.78
N GLN A 189 -10.84 -18.20 5.63
CA GLN A 189 -10.97 -17.53 4.34
C GLN A 189 -11.23 -18.56 3.23
N ALA A 190 -11.82 -18.08 2.13
CA ALA A 190 -11.88 -18.83 0.89
C ALA A 190 -10.49 -18.91 0.24
N VAL A 191 -10.08 -20.09 -0.21
CA VAL A 191 -8.83 -20.30 -0.94
C VAL A 191 -9.19 -20.63 -2.39
N PRO A 192 -8.87 -19.74 -3.37
CA PRO A 192 -9.16 -20.00 -4.77
C PRO A 192 -8.46 -21.27 -5.29
N PRO A 193 -9.08 -22.04 -6.20
CA PRO A 193 -8.43 -23.19 -6.84
C PRO A 193 -7.10 -22.80 -7.47
N GLY A 194 -6.06 -23.61 -7.24
CA GLY A 194 -4.71 -23.36 -7.77
C GLY A 194 -3.85 -22.41 -6.95
N ILE A 195 -4.41 -21.78 -5.89
CA ILE A 195 -3.64 -20.97 -4.95
C ILE A 195 -3.35 -21.77 -3.68
N GLN A 196 -2.09 -21.72 -3.23
CA GLN A 196 -1.68 -22.26 -1.95
C GLN A 196 -1.63 -21.14 -0.92
N ALA A 197 -2.63 -21.09 -0.03
CA ALA A 197 -2.70 -20.15 1.09
C ALA A 197 -3.28 -20.84 2.34
N PRO A 198 -2.99 -20.35 3.56
CA PRO A 198 -3.62 -20.86 4.78
C PRO A 198 -5.15 -20.74 4.74
N ALA A 199 -5.86 -21.68 5.38
CA ALA A 199 -7.33 -21.59 5.48
C ALA A 199 -7.77 -20.56 6.54
N VAL A 200 -6.90 -20.20 7.47
CA VAL A 200 -7.10 -19.13 8.46
C VAL A 200 -6.57 -17.82 7.88
N GLY A 201 -7.35 -16.75 8.01
CA GLY A 201 -6.99 -15.42 7.52
C GLY A 201 -6.21 -14.61 8.56
N ASP A 202 -5.10 -15.13 9.05
CA ASP A 202 -4.24 -14.52 10.08
C ASP A 202 -2.90 -13.98 9.53
N PHE A 203 -2.87 -13.65 8.24
CA PHE A 203 -1.67 -13.22 7.50
C PHE A 203 -1.98 -12.02 6.58
N ILE A 204 -0.93 -11.32 6.14
CA ILE A 204 -1.04 -10.36 5.02
C ILE A 204 -0.56 -10.99 3.71
N GLY A 205 -1.34 -10.82 2.66
CA GLY A 205 -1.00 -11.23 1.31
C GLY A 205 -0.12 -10.18 0.62
N VAL A 206 0.88 -10.64 -0.14
CA VAL A 206 1.68 -9.79 -1.03
C VAL A 206 1.62 -10.40 -2.41
N VAL A 207 0.84 -9.78 -3.30
CA VAL A 207 0.55 -10.30 -4.63
C VAL A 207 1.29 -9.48 -5.67
N GLY A 208 2.12 -10.13 -6.47
CA GLY A 208 2.89 -9.53 -7.56
C GLY A 208 2.75 -10.34 -8.84
N ASN A 209 3.06 -9.73 -9.98
CA ASN A 209 3.37 -10.49 -11.20
C ASN A 209 4.87 -10.80 -11.29
N ARG A 210 5.31 -11.51 -12.34
CA ARG A 210 6.73 -11.85 -12.54
C ARG A 210 7.67 -10.65 -12.55
N ARG A 211 7.25 -9.48 -13.06
CA ARG A 211 8.06 -8.24 -13.02
C ARG A 211 8.23 -7.69 -11.60
N SER A 212 7.37 -8.11 -10.68
CA SER A 212 7.31 -7.65 -9.30
C SER A 212 7.86 -8.69 -8.32
N GLU A 213 8.45 -9.80 -8.79
CA GLU A 213 8.95 -10.90 -7.95
C GLU A 213 10.03 -10.44 -6.94
N GLU A 214 10.94 -9.54 -7.37
CA GLU A 214 11.91 -8.93 -6.46
C GLU A 214 11.23 -8.05 -5.40
N LEU A 215 10.14 -7.35 -5.75
CA LEU A 215 9.39 -6.50 -4.84
C LEU A 215 8.59 -7.34 -3.81
N VAL A 216 8.01 -8.45 -4.25
CA VAL A 216 7.35 -9.44 -3.38
C VAL A 216 8.36 -10.02 -2.38
N SER A 217 9.54 -10.39 -2.86
CA SER A 217 10.61 -10.97 -2.04
C SER A 217 11.14 -9.94 -1.04
N LEU A 218 11.39 -8.71 -1.50
CA LEU A 218 11.79 -7.58 -0.65
C LEU A 218 10.80 -7.38 0.49
N PHE A 219 9.50 -7.32 0.23
CA PHE A 219 8.50 -7.13 1.28
C PHE A 219 8.53 -8.28 2.28
N LYS A 220 8.47 -9.52 1.79
CA LYS A 220 8.43 -10.73 2.62
C LYS A 220 9.65 -10.85 3.53
N GLU A 221 10.84 -10.65 2.98
CA GLU A 221 12.10 -10.74 3.73
C GLU A 221 12.25 -9.60 4.73
N THR A 222 11.85 -8.39 4.36
CA THR A 222 11.85 -7.23 5.26
C THR A 222 10.90 -7.47 6.43
N ALA A 223 9.66 -7.89 6.16
CA ALA A 223 8.69 -8.21 7.20
C ALA A 223 9.22 -9.28 8.16
N ALA A 224 9.77 -10.39 7.64
CA ALA A 224 10.35 -11.45 8.47
C ALA A 224 11.52 -10.95 9.34
N MET A 225 12.29 -9.96 8.85
CA MET A 225 13.43 -9.39 9.55
C MET A 225 13.02 -8.43 10.67
N VAL A 226 12.12 -7.49 10.40
CA VAL A 226 11.85 -6.36 11.30
C VAL A 226 10.46 -6.38 11.95
N VAL A 227 9.54 -7.22 11.45
CA VAL A 227 8.22 -7.47 12.04
C VAL A 227 7.95 -9.00 12.08
N PRO A 228 8.78 -9.80 12.77
CA PRO A 228 8.74 -11.27 12.69
C PRO A 228 7.43 -11.91 13.17
N SER A 229 6.58 -11.14 13.87
CA SER A 229 5.25 -11.58 14.29
C SER A 229 4.20 -11.50 13.20
N LEU A 230 4.47 -10.82 12.08
CA LEU A 230 3.54 -10.65 10.96
C LEU A 230 3.67 -11.83 9.98
N PRO A 231 2.67 -12.72 9.87
CA PRO A 231 2.70 -13.75 8.85
C PRO A 231 2.47 -13.13 7.48
N VAL A 232 3.33 -13.45 6.51
CA VAL A 232 3.26 -12.95 5.13
C VAL A 232 3.09 -14.11 4.16
N GLN A 233 2.03 -14.07 3.35
CA GLN A 233 1.82 -15.01 2.24
C GLN A 233 2.12 -14.31 0.93
N ALA A 234 3.17 -14.75 0.24
CA ALA A 234 3.52 -14.25 -1.08
C ALA A 234 2.77 -15.03 -2.17
N LEU A 235 2.36 -14.33 -3.23
CA LEU A 235 1.84 -14.90 -4.46
C LEU A 235 2.45 -14.16 -5.66
N VAL A 236 3.15 -14.89 -6.52
CA VAL A 236 3.59 -14.37 -7.82
C VAL A 236 2.72 -15.01 -8.90
N VAL A 237 1.92 -14.21 -9.59
CA VAL A 237 1.00 -14.69 -10.64
C VAL A 237 1.66 -14.74 -12.01
N GLU A 238 1.18 -15.64 -12.87
CA GLU A 238 1.52 -15.66 -14.29
C GLU A 238 0.89 -14.47 -15.03
N GLY A 239 1.57 -13.95 -16.06
CA GLY A 239 1.11 -12.79 -16.82
C GLY A 239 0.95 -11.55 -15.95
N ASN A 240 -0.15 -10.83 -16.11
CA ASN A 240 -0.65 -9.83 -15.17
C ASN A 240 -1.85 -10.38 -14.36
N GLY A 241 -1.94 -11.70 -14.17
CA GLY A 241 -3.06 -12.34 -13.46
C GLY A 241 -4.33 -12.52 -14.29
N GLU A 242 -4.24 -12.55 -15.62
CA GLU A 242 -5.39 -12.70 -16.52
C GLU A 242 -6.16 -14.00 -16.27
N ASN A 243 -5.45 -15.06 -15.88
CA ASN A 243 -6.04 -16.36 -15.51
C ASN A 243 -6.58 -16.41 -14.07
N LEU A 244 -6.37 -15.35 -13.29
CA LEU A 244 -6.85 -15.23 -11.91
C LEU A 244 -7.40 -13.82 -11.67
N PRO A 245 -8.53 -13.44 -12.30
CA PRO A 245 -9.03 -12.05 -12.29
C PRO A 245 -9.25 -11.46 -10.90
N LEU A 246 -9.48 -12.29 -9.89
CA LEU A 246 -9.66 -11.84 -8.51
C LEU A 246 -8.45 -11.07 -7.95
N VAL A 247 -7.24 -11.32 -8.45
CA VAL A 247 -6.02 -10.62 -8.01
C VAL A 247 -5.78 -9.31 -8.77
N ARG A 248 -6.72 -8.89 -9.63
CA ARG A 248 -6.61 -7.68 -10.46
C ARG A 248 -7.59 -6.57 -10.05
N GLN A 249 -8.08 -6.63 -8.81
CA GLN A 249 -9.13 -5.77 -8.29
C GLN A 249 -8.54 -4.75 -7.29
N SER A 250 -7.60 -3.93 -7.76
CA SER A 250 -7.11 -2.70 -7.09
C SER A 250 -6.14 -1.93 -8.01
N ASP A 251 -5.63 -0.81 -7.52
CA ASP A 251 -4.88 0.22 -8.24
C ASP A 251 -3.51 -0.25 -8.78
N HIS A 252 -2.95 -1.35 -8.29
CA HIS A 252 -1.75 -1.97 -8.86
C HIS A 252 -1.94 -2.47 -10.31
N THR A 253 -3.18 -2.77 -10.72
CA THR A 253 -3.47 -3.37 -12.02
C THR A 253 -3.07 -2.44 -13.19
N PRO A 254 -3.47 -1.15 -13.21
CA PRO A 254 -2.95 -0.18 -14.17
C PRO A 254 -1.42 -0.15 -14.29
N PHE A 255 -0.68 -0.29 -13.17
CA PHE A 255 0.79 -0.33 -13.20
C PHE A 255 1.31 -1.60 -13.87
N TRP A 256 0.71 -2.76 -13.60
CA TRP A 256 1.05 -4.01 -14.30
C TRP A 256 0.82 -3.92 -15.81
N GLU A 257 -0.31 -3.36 -16.24
CA GLU A 257 -0.60 -3.11 -17.67
C GLU A 257 0.36 -2.10 -18.28
N ALA A 258 0.88 -1.20 -17.45
CA ALA A 258 1.91 -0.26 -17.86
C ALA A 258 3.33 -0.86 -17.92
N GLY A 259 3.54 -2.06 -17.40
CA GLY A 259 4.87 -2.68 -17.34
C GLY A 259 5.69 -2.26 -16.13
N TYR A 260 5.11 -1.53 -15.17
CA TYR A 260 5.76 -1.17 -13.93
C TYR A 260 5.68 -2.31 -12.88
N PRO A 261 6.71 -2.48 -12.04
CA PRO A 261 6.65 -3.40 -10.91
C PRO A 261 5.72 -2.84 -9.83
N ALA A 262 4.75 -3.64 -9.39
CA ALA A 262 3.77 -3.28 -8.38
C ALA A 262 3.36 -4.51 -7.57
N VAL A 263 3.13 -4.34 -6.28
CA VAL A 263 2.57 -5.38 -5.40
C VAL A 263 1.32 -4.86 -4.73
N MET A 264 0.28 -5.70 -4.70
CA MET A 264 -0.90 -5.50 -3.86
C MET A 264 -0.61 -6.13 -2.50
N ILE A 265 -0.72 -5.32 -1.44
CA ILE A 265 -0.65 -5.75 -0.05
C ILE A 265 -2.08 -5.78 0.46
N THR A 266 -2.57 -6.98 0.78
CA THR A 266 -3.99 -7.18 1.07
C THR A 266 -4.24 -8.27 2.09
N ASP A 267 -5.25 -8.09 2.92
CA ASP A 267 -5.81 -9.10 3.80
C ASP A 267 -6.77 -10.06 3.07
N THR A 268 -6.66 -10.16 1.75
CA THR A 268 -7.46 -11.02 0.87
C THR A 268 -8.94 -10.62 0.74
N ALA A 269 -9.31 -9.43 1.20
CA ALA A 269 -10.55 -8.74 0.85
C ALA A 269 -11.79 -9.64 0.98
N PHE A 270 -12.67 -9.68 -0.02
CA PHE A 270 -13.89 -10.47 -0.05
C PHE A 270 -13.70 -12.00 0.11
N LEU A 271 -12.47 -12.53 -0.01
CA LEU A 271 -12.20 -13.93 0.32
C LEU A 271 -12.18 -14.19 1.83
N ARG A 272 -11.92 -13.14 2.64
CA ARG A 272 -11.76 -13.21 4.10
C ARG A 272 -12.76 -12.34 4.85
N ASN A 273 -12.89 -11.08 4.45
CA ASN A 273 -13.67 -10.07 5.18
C ASN A 273 -15.16 -10.13 4.77
N PRO A 274 -16.07 -10.60 5.65
CA PRO A 274 -17.50 -10.68 5.36
C PRO A 274 -18.19 -9.30 5.40
N HIS A 275 -17.45 -8.23 5.72
CA HIS A 275 -17.93 -6.85 5.76
C HIS A 275 -17.65 -6.07 4.46
N TYR A 276 -16.87 -6.64 3.53
CA TYR A 276 -16.54 -6.03 2.25
C TYR A 276 -17.79 -5.47 1.55
N HIS A 277 -17.75 -4.19 1.16
CA HIS A 277 -18.85 -3.48 0.50
C HIS A 277 -20.18 -3.42 1.28
N LEU A 278 -20.14 -3.59 2.60
CA LEU A 278 -21.34 -3.57 3.44
C LEU A 278 -21.33 -2.43 4.48
N PRO A 279 -22.52 -2.00 4.96
CA PRO A 279 -22.62 -1.04 6.07
C PRO A 279 -21.92 -1.47 7.37
N SER A 280 -21.56 -2.75 7.48
CA SER A 280 -20.87 -3.32 8.64
C SER A 280 -19.34 -3.17 8.58
N ASP A 281 -18.77 -2.67 7.46
CA ASP A 281 -17.34 -2.33 7.38
C ASP A 281 -17.04 -1.10 8.24
N THR A 282 -16.71 -1.35 9.50
CA THR A 282 -16.63 -0.35 10.56
C THR A 282 -15.34 -0.52 11.34
N LEU A 283 -14.91 0.51 12.08
CA LEU A 283 -13.64 0.48 12.83
C LEU A 283 -13.52 -0.74 13.76
N ASP A 284 -14.63 -1.18 14.34
CA ASP A 284 -14.67 -2.27 15.31
C ASP A 284 -14.42 -3.66 14.68
N THR A 285 -14.43 -3.77 13.35
CA THR A 285 -14.08 -5.02 12.63
C THR A 285 -12.56 -5.16 12.44
N LEU A 286 -11.80 -4.08 12.59
CA LEU A 286 -10.36 -4.06 12.30
C LEU A 286 -9.52 -4.57 13.47
N ASN A 287 -8.43 -5.24 13.14
CA ASN A 287 -7.36 -5.57 14.06
C ASN A 287 -6.25 -4.52 13.96
N LEU A 288 -6.29 -3.50 14.82
CA LEU A 288 -5.31 -2.41 14.76
C LEU A 288 -3.85 -2.83 15.01
N PRO A 289 -3.55 -3.77 15.93
CA PRO A 289 -2.18 -4.28 16.05
C PRO A 289 -1.67 -4.92 14.77
N PHE A 290 -2.49 -5.69 14.05
CA PHE A 290 -2.17 -6.27 12.76
C PHE A 290 -1.96 -5.20 11.69
N LEU A 291 -2.91 -4.25 11.56
CA LEU A 291 -2.80 -3.12 10.63
C LEU A 291 -1.50 -2.32 10.83
N ARG A 292 -1.15 -2.06 12.09
CA ARG A 292 0.11 -1.40 12.48
C ARG A 292 1.32 -2.20 12.02
N GLN A 293 1.30 -3.53 12.17
CA GLN A 293 2.40 -4.39 11.72
C GLN A 293 2.56 -4.36 10.19
N VAL A 294 1.46 -4.42 9.44
CA VAL A 294 1.47 -4.30 7.97
C VAL A 294 2.01 -2.94 7.53
N THR A 295 1.56 -1.87 8.18
CA THR A 295 2.04 -0.49 7.95
C THR A 295 3.55 -0.38 8.21
N ALA A 296 4.05 -0.99 9.29
CA ALA A 296 5.47 -0.98 9.62
C ALA A 296 6.33 -1.78 8.64
N ALA A 297 5.85 -2.95 8.19
CA ALA A 297 6.51 -3.72 7.14
C ALA A 297 6.59 -2.92 5.84
N THR A 298 5.48 -2.28 5.43
CA THR A 298 5.43 -1.40 4.25
C THR A 298 6.44 -0.25 4.36
N ALA A 299 6.49 0.45 5.49
CA ALA A 299 7.43 1.55 5.71
C ALA A 299 8.89 1.08 5.56
N ALA A 300 9.24 -0.05 6.19
CA ALA A 300 10.59 -0.60 6.11
C ALA A 300 10.96 -1.05 4.69
N SER A 301 10.05 -1.71 3.96
CA SER A 301 10.27 -2.15 2.58
C SER A 301 10.41 -0.99 1.62
N ALA A 302 9.56 0.03 1.75
CA ALA A 302 9.67 1.25 0.95
C ALA A 302 10.97 2.01 1.23
N ALA A 303 11.39 2.09 2.49
CA ALA A 303 12.67 2.72 2.87
C ALA A 303 13.89 1.98 2.28
N LEU A 304 13.86 0.64 2.28
CA LEU A 304 14.90 -0.17 1.65
C LEU A 304 14.94 0.03 0.14
N LEU A 305 13.79 0.01 -0.53
CA LEU A 305 13.72 0.21 -1.98
C LEU A 305 14.14 1.62 -2.40
N ALA A 306 13.77 2.63 -1.60
CA ALA A 306 14.16 4.02 -1.85
C ALA A 306 15.64 4.28 -1.56
N GLY A 307 16.24 3.47 -0.66
CA GLY A 307 17.64 3.47 -0.30
C GLY A 307 18.06 4.68 0.52
N PHE A 308 18.60 4.49 1.72
CA PHE A 308 19.05 5.62 2.56
C PHE A 308 20.19 6.42 1.90
N ALA A 309 20.15 7.75 2.08
CA ALA A 309 21.13 8.72 1.59
C ALA A 309 21.92 9.38 2.72
#